data_AF-A0A2E9BFF0-F1
#
_entry.id   AF-A0A2E9BFF0-F1
#
_cell.length_a   1.000
_cell.length_b   1.000
_cell.length_c   1.000
_cell.angle_alpha   90.00
_cell.angle_beta   90.00
_cell.angle_gamma   90.00
#
_symmetry.space_group_name_H-M   'P 1'
#
loop_
_entity.id
_entity.type
_entity.pdbx_description
1 polymer ?
#
loop_
_entity_poly.entity_id
_entity_poly.type
_entity_poly.pdbx_seq_one_letter_code
_entity_poly.pdbx_strand_id
1 'polypeptide(L)'
;MKVIWRELSTVLTEDEVLDKGFSRAKKSAEKVDDPVKVFRVRKQLTRMVQTSSDVMSQYLEDTEKSWPSLDRMPTFDKAMVDACVGCDDYRHHLSMLGWGAKQMRKIAKQNVAKITRSARLEVMHDARKEAYGRLSSIMSRVGNSLEWLHQSRQTLRRLPEIDQANPTIVVCGAPNVGKSAFISSLSSGKMEVNHYPFTTKQLHVGHFEHRRLQHQMVDTPGLLDRPMDNRNAIELQAIAAIQHIGSLCIFLMDITEDCGTSLEEQHNLLDEVKELLPDIDIMIVVSKADLMEPRPENWDEVTHLEKEWDGEGEPMIPVLLDEEGCVTISSIEDVGVTALRLEIVRRCKENMSTDPLLLPEGWHRRD
;
A
#
# COMPACT_ATOMS: atom_id res chain seq x y z
N MET A 1 4.03 -4.23 -10.58
CA MET A 1 4.41 -2.80 -10.39
C MET A 1 4.25 -2.53 -8.90
N LYS A 2 5.31 -2.14 -8.21
CA LYS A 2 5.24 -1.82 -6.78
C LYS A 2 4.55 -0.47 -6.59
N VAL A 3 3.50 -0.42 -5.78
CA VAL A 3 2.84 0.84 -5.42
C VAL A 3 3.45 1.34 -4.11
N ILE A 4 3.98 2.56 -4.13
CA ILE A 4 4.58 3.19 -2.95
C ILE A 4 3.66 4.31 -2.49
N TRP A 5 2.78 3.98 -1.54
CA TRP A 5 1.74 4.89 -1.07
C TRP A 5 2.33 6.12 -0.36
N ARG A 6 3.48 5.96 0.31
CA ARG A 6 4.15 7.03 1.07
C ARG A 6 4.62 8.19 0.18
N GLU A 7 4.84 7.96 -1.11
CA GLU A 7 5.37 8.92 -2.09
C GLU A 7 4.30 9.74 -2.83
N LEU A 8 3.01 9.52 -2.53
CA LEU A 8 1.93 10.31 -3.13
C LEU A 8 2.18 11.82 -2.98
N SER A 9 2.10 12.55 -4.09
CA SER A 9 2.35 13.99 -4.15
C SER A 9 1.33 14.77 -3.31
N THR A 10 1.78 15.84 -2.65
CA THR A 10 0.87 16.75 -1.93
C THR A 10 -0.08 17.42 -2.92
N VAL A 11 -1.37 17.42 -2.58
CA VAL A 11 -2.44 18.06 -3.36
C VAL A 11 -2.69 19.45 -2.77
N LEU A 12 -2.50 20.48 -3.60
CA LEU A 12 -2.83 21.87 -3.35
C LEU A 12 -4.35 22.10 -3.26
N THR A 13 -4.74 23.10 -2.49
CA THR A 13 -6.14 23.53 -2.36
C THR A 13 -6.59 24.32 -3.60
N GLU A 14 -7.90 24.51 -3.75
CA GLU A 14 -8.47 25.36 -4.81
C GLU A 14 -7.81 26.74 -4.87
N ASP A 15 -7.73 27.43 -3.74
CA ASP A 15 -7.19 28.78 -3.65
C ASP A 15 -5.71 28.83 -4.03
N GLU A 16 -4.92 27.85 -3.58
CA GLU A 16 -3.50 27.75 -3.92
C GLU A 16 -3.27 27.56 -5.42
N VAL A 17 -4.09 26.73 -6.09
CA VAL A 17 -3.98 26.52 -7.54
C VAL A 17 -4.40 27.78 -8.31
N LEU A 18 -5.47 28.46 -7.86
CA LEU A 18 -5.92 29.73 -8.44
C LEU A 18 -4.85 30.81 -8.31
N ASP A 19 -4.31 30.99 -7.11
CA ASP A 19 -3.27 31.98 -6.82
C ASP A 19 -2.01 31.71 -7.62
N LYS A 20 -1.57 30.45 -7.70
CA LYS A 20 -0.43 30.03 -8.52
C LYS A 20 -0.65 30.37 -10.00
N GLY A 21 -1.83 30.04 -10.53
CA GLY A 21 -2.18 30.28 -11.94
C GLY A 21 -2.29 31.78 -12.29
N PHE A 22 -2.98 32.57 -11.47
CA PHE A 22 -3.15 34.00 -11.71
C PHE A 22 -1.87 34.81 -11.45
N SER A 23 -1.11 34.46 -10.40
CA SER A 23 0.16 35.12 -10.11
C SER A 23 1.20 34.87 -11.19
N ARG A 24 1.31 33.63 -11.70
CA ARG A 24 2.23 33.30 -12.80
C ARG A 24 1.84 34.02 -14.08
N ALA A 25 0.55 34.11 -14.36
CA ALA A 25 0.01 34.82 -15.51
C ALA A 25 0.27 36.33 -15.47
N LYS A 26 0.08 36.98 -14.31
CA LYS A 26 0.39 38.40 -14.11
C LYS A 26 1.87 38.69 -14.40
N LYS A 27 2.77 37.94 -13.77
CA LYS A 27 4.23 38.06 -14.00
C LYS A 27 4.61 37.83 -15.46
N SER A 28 3.94 36.90 -16.14
CA SER A 28 4.22 36.61 -17.54
C SER A 28 3.72 37.71 -18.49
N ALA A 29 2.63 38.39 -18.15
CA ALA A 29 2.07 39.48 -18.93
C ALA A 29 2.87 40.78 -18.78
N GLU A 30 3.41 41.07 -17.59
CA GLU A 30 4.26 42.24 -17.34
C GLU A 30 5.53 42.26 -18.21
N LYS A 31 6.02 41.09 -18.63
CA LYS A 31 7.18 40.94 -19.54
C LYS A 31 6.87 41.25 -21.00
N VAL A 32 5.62 41.54 -21.36
CA VAL A 32 5.24 41.85 -22.73
C VAL A 32 5.61 43.29 -23.05
N ASP A 33 6.51 43.45 -24.02
CA ASP A 33 6.85 44.75 -24.60
C ASP A 33 6.35 44.84 -26.04
N ASP A 34 5.74 45.99 -26.37
CA ASP A 34 5.27 46.32 -27.71
C ASP A 34 5.03 47.84 -27.80
N PRO A 35 5.57 48.55 -28.80
CA PRO A 35 5.40 50.00 -28.90
C PRO A 35 3.94 50.43 -29.13
N VAL A 36 3.12 49.60 -29.78
CA VAL A 36 1.74 49.92 -30.10
C VAL A 36 0.82 49.47 -28.96
N LYS A 37 0.14 50.43 -28.31
CA LYS A 37 -0.73 50.17 -27.14
C LYS A 37 -1.74 49.04 -27.37
N VAL A 38 -2.41 49.02 -28.52
CA VAL A 38 -3.43 48.00 -28.83
C VAL A 38 -2.81 46.60 -28.93
N PHE A 39 -1.64 46.48 -29.55
CA PHE A 39 -0.93 45.20 -29.66
C PHE A 39 -0.34 44.76 -28.31
N ARG A 40 0.19 45.70 -27.53
CA ARG A 40 0.65 45.45 -26.16
C ARG A 40 -0.46 44.87 -25.30
N VAL A 41 -1.61 45.54 -25.23
CA VAL A 41 -2.76 45.09 -24.42
C VAL A 41 -3.28 43.74 -24.91
N ARG A 42 -3.41 43.55 -26.23
CA ARG A 42 -3.81 42.26 -26.80
C ARG A 42 -2.87 41.12 -26.39
N LYS A 43 -1.56 41.32 -26.51
CA LYS A 43 -0.53 40.34 -26.12
C LYS A 43 -0.55 40.08 -24.61
N GLN A 44 -0.66 41.12 -23.79
CA GLN A 44 -0.75 41.00 -22.33
C GLN A 44 -1.97 40.18 -21.91
N LEU A 45 -3.18 40.54 -22.37
CA LEU A 45 -4.42 39.85 -22.00
C LEU A 45 -4.46 38.42 -22.54
N THR A 46 -3.97 38.19 -23.76
CA THR A 46 -3.81 36.84 -24.31
C THR A 46 -2.91 35.99 -23.43
N ARG A 47 -1.75 36.53 -23.04
CA ARG A 47 -0.78 35.83 -22.20
C ARG A 47 -1.32 35.56 -20.79
N MET A 48 -2.10 36.49 -20.24
CA MET A 48 -2.80 36.29 -18.96
C MET A 48 -3.72 35.06 -19.02
N VAL A 49 -4.61 35.00 -20.02
CA VAL A 49 -5.58 33.90 -20.15
C VAL A 49 -4.89 32.56 -20.44
N GLN A 50 -3.93 32.53 -21.38
CA GLN A 50 -3.20 31.32 -21.72
C GLN A 50 -2.39 30.79 -20.53
N THR A 51 -1.56 31.65 -19.92
CA THR A 51 -0.68 31.23 -18.82
C THR A 51 -1.48 30.73 -17.61
N SER A 52 -2.59 31.40 -17.26
CA SER A 52 -3.44 30.91 -16.15
C SER A 52 -4.02 29.54 -16.45
N SER A 53 -4.59 29.35 -17.63
CA SER A 53 -5.15 28.06 -18.04
C SER A 53 -4.08 26.97 -18.11
N ASP A 54 -2.91 27.26 -18.67
CA ASP A 54 -1.83 26.29 -18.83
C ASP A 54 -1.31 25.84 -17.46
N VAL A 55 -1.04 26.77 -16.55
CA VAL A 55 -0.57 26.46 -15.19
C VAL A 55 -1.59 25.63 -14.43
N MET A 56 -2.87 26.02 -14.45
CA MET A 56 -3.93 25.31 -13.72
C MET A 56 -4.19 23.93 -14.33
N SER A 57 -4.39 23.84 -15.65
CA SER A 57 -4.68 22.57 -16.32
C SER A 57 -3.51 21.58 -16.26
N GLN A 58 -2.27 22.06 -16.36
CA GLN A 58 -1.09 21.22 -16.21
C GLN A 58 -0.99 20.67 -14.79
N TYR A 59 -1.21 21.50 -13.78
CA TYR A 59 -1.21 21.04 -12.39
C TYR A 59 -2.25 19.94 -12.14
N LEU A 60 -3.49 20.12 -12.65
CA LEU A 60 -4.55 19.12 -12.51
C LEU A 60 -4.17 17.79 -13.20
N GLU A 61 -3.60 17.84 -14.41
CA GLU A 61 -3.17 16.63 -15.11
C GLU A 61 -1.96 15.95 -14.49
N ASP A 62 -0.99 16.73 -14.01
CA ASP A 62 0.18 16.17 -13.32
C ASP A 62 -0.25 15.49 -12.02
N THR A 63 -1.23 16.08 -11.31
CA THR A 63 -1.84 15.48 -10.13
C THR A 63 -2.62 14.22 -10.50
N GLU A 64 -3.43 14.22 -11.56
CA GLU A 64 -4.15 13.02 -12.01
C GLU A 64 -3.19 11.87 -12.34
N LYS A 65 -2.08 12.17 -13.03
CA LYS A 65 -1.10 11.17 -13.49
C LYS A 65 -0.16 10.67 -12.40
N SER A 66 0.05 11.44 -11.33
CA SER A 66 0.92 11.01 -10.23
C SER A 66 0.28 9.93 -9.37
N TRP A 67 -1.04 9.78 -9.42
CA TRP A 67 -1.78 8.77 -8.67
C TRP A 67 -1.76 7.41 -9.38
N PRO A 68 -1.55 6.29 -8.65
CA PRO A 68 -1.52 4.94 -9.22
C PRO A 68 -2.81 4.56 -9.94
N SER A 69 -2.71 3.94 -11.11
CA SER A 69 -3.90 3.46 -11.84
C SER A 69 -4.48 2.20 -11.20
N LEU A 70 -5.77 2.24 -10.85
CA LEU A 70 -6.53 1.08 -10.34
C LEU A 70 -6.52 -0.13 -11.27
N ASP A 71 -6.36 0.08 -12.59
CA ASP A 71 -6.41 -0.99 -13.58
C ASP A 71 -5.06 -1.71 -13.73
N ARG A 72 -3.97 -1.09 -13.28
CA ARG A 72 -2.61 -1.63 -13.39
C ARG A 72 -2.02 -2.05 -12.05
N MET A 73 -2.70 -1.74 -10.95
CA MET A 73 -2.24 -2.11 -9.62
C MET A 73 -2.59 -3.57 -9.31
N PRO A 74 -1.80 -4.21 -8.43
CA PRO A 74 -2.11 -5.54 -7.96
C PRO A 74 -3.47 -5.65 -7.24
N THR A 75 -4.04 -6.86 -7.20
CA THR A 75 -5.36 -7.13 -6.59
C THR A 75 -5.42 -6.72 -5.13
N PHE A 76 -4.34 -6.95 -4.39
CA PHE A 76 -4.23 -6.56 -2.98
C PHE A 76 -4.34 -5.04 -2.80
N ASP A 77 -3.50 -4.28 -3.51
CA ASP A 77 -3.51 -2.82 -3.45
C ASP A 77 -4.87 -2.25 -3.85
N LYS A 78 -5.50 -2.83 -4.88
CA LYS A 78 -6.85 -2.43 -5.32
C LYS A 78 -7.90 -2.66 -4.24
N ALA A 79 -7.85 -3.81 -3.58
CA ALA A 79 -8.74 -4.12 -2.46
C ALA A 79 -8.50 -3.14 -1.30
N MET A 80 -7.25 -2.78 -0.99
CA MET A 80 -6.95 -1.81 0.05
C MET A 80 -7.47 -0.40 -0.29
N VAL A 81 -7.34 0.03 -1.54
CA VAL A 81 -7.89 1.32 -2.00
C VAL A 81 -9.42 1.32 -1.92
N ASP A 82 -10.06 0.26 -2.42
CA ASP A 82 -11.51 0.14 -2.39
C ASP A 82 -12.05 0.18 -0.96
N ALA A 83 -11.40 -0.56 -0.08
CA ALA A 83 -11.71 -0.60 1.32
C ALA A 83 -11.56 0.79 1.96
N CYS A 84 -10.40 1.45 1.82
CA CYS A 84 -10.13 2.73 2.48
C CYS A 84 -10.92 3.93 1.96
N VAL A 85 -11.00 4.08 0.64
CA VAL A 85 -11.49 5.31 -0.01
C VAL A 85 -12.50 5.03 -1.12
N GLY A 86 -12.78 3.78 -1.44
CA GLY A 86 -13.67 3.40 -2.53
C GLY A 86 -13.03 3.55 -3.91
N CYS A 87 -13.04 2.48 -4.72
CA CYS A 87 -12.51 2.52 -6.09
C CYS A 87 -13.29 3.48 -7.00
N ASP A 88 -14.59 3.61 -6.78
CA ASP A 88 -15.45 4.46 -7.59
C ASP A 88 -15.22 5.95 -7.31
N ASP A 89 -15.15 6.33 -6.03
CA ASP A 89 -14.80 7.70 -5.63
C ASP A 89 -13.39 8.07 -6.08
N TYR A 90 -12.42 7.15 -5.91
CA TYR A 90 -11.06 7.31 -6.42
C TYR A 90 -11.04 7.61 -7.92
N ARG A 91 -11.74 6.81 -8.73
CA ARG A 91 -11.82 7.02 -10.18
C ARG A 91 -12.56 8.30 -10.53
N HIS A 92 -13.66 8.60 -9.83
CA HIS A 92 -14.47 9.79 -10.05
C HIS A 92 -13.66 11.06 -9.83
N HIS A 93 -13.00 11.20 -8.67
CA HIS A 93 -12.26 12.40 -8.31
C HIS A 93 -11.04 12.64 -9.19
N LEU A 94 -10.30 11.58 -9.58
CA LEU A 94 -9.22 11.72 -10.55
C LEU A 94 -9.73 12.14 -11.94
N SER A 95 -10.83 11.52 -12.41
CA SER A 95 -11.45 11.87 -13.70
C SER A 95 -11.95 13.33 -13.73
N MET A 96 -12.40 13.85 -12.59
CA MET A 96 -12.82 15.25 -12.45
C MET A 96 -11.65 16.24 -12.65
N LEU A 97 -10.43 15.90 -12.24
CA LEU A 97 -9.23 16.70 -12.54
C LEU A 97 -8.99 16.78 -14.05
N GLY A 98 -8.99 15.64 -14.74
CA GLY A 98 -8.80 15.56 -16.19
C GLY A 98 -9.89 16.30 -16.97
N TRP A 99 -11.15 16.17 -16.54
CA TRP A 99 -12.25 16.96 -17.07
C TRP A 99 -12.01 18.48 -16.88
N GLY A 100 -11.63 18.90 -15.67
CA GLY A 100 -11.36 20.29 -15.33
C GLY A 100 -10.26 20.89 -16.22
N ALA A 101 -9.14 20.17 -16.35
CA ALA A 101 -8.03 20.55 -17.22
C ALA A 101 -8.47 20.75 -18.68
N LYS A 102 -9.27 19.82 -19.22
CA LYS A 102 -9.81 19.91 -20.58
C LYS A 102 -10.75 21.10 -20.76
N GLN A 103 -11.63 21.37 -19.79
CA GLN A 103 -12.52 22.53 -19.86
C GLN A 103 -11.75 23.85 -19.79
N MET A 104 -10.75 23.97 -18.90
CA MET A 104 -9.94 25.19 -18.77
C MET A 104 -9.27 25.56 -20.10
N ARG A 105 -8.62 24.60 -20.76
CA ARG A 105 -8.00 24.83 -22.07
C ARG A 105 -9.00 25.24 -23.14
N LYS A 106 -10.20 24.64 -23.13
CA LYS A 106 -11.29 25.02 -24.05
C LYS A 106 -11.72 26.47 -23.84
N ILE A 107 -11.92 26.89 -22.59
CA ILE A 107 -12.31 28.27 -22.24
C ILE A 107 -11.23 29.27 -22.64
N ALA A 108 -9.96 28.95 -22.37
CA ALA A 108 -8.84 29.79 -22.75
C ALA A 108 -8.76 29.95 -24.26
N LYS A 109 -8.82 28.86 -25.03
CA LYS A 109 -8.79 28.89 -26.50
C LYS A 109 -9.89 29.78 -27.08
N GLN A 110 -11.12 29.68 -26.55
CA GLN A 110 -12.25 30.50 -27.00
C GLN A 110 -12.04 31.99 -26.72
N ASN A 111 -11.63 32.35 -25.49
CA ASN A 111 -11.49 33.76 -25.11
C ASN A 111 -10.23 34.40 -25.69
N VAL A 112 -9.15 33.66 -25.85
CA VAL A 112 -7.97 34.11 -26.59
C VAL A 112 -8.34 34.47 -28.02
N ALA A 113 -9.12 33.63 -28.70
CA ALA A 113 -9.59 33.94 -30.05
C ALA A 113 -10.42 35.24 -30.11
N LYS A 114 -11.28 35.50 -29.11
CA LYS A 114 -12.02 36.78 -28.98
C LYS A 114 -11.07 37.97 -28.83
N ILE A 115 -10.07 37.85 -27.96
CA ILE A 115 -9.06 38.91 -27.71
C ILE A 115 -8.25 39.19 -28.98
N THR A 116 -7.78 38.15 -29.66
CA THR A 116 -6.92 38.29 -30.84
C THR A 116 -7.65 38.91 -32.03
N ARG A 117 -8.93 38.58 -32.23
CA ARG A 117 -9.76 39.09 -33.34
C ARG A 117 -10.31 40.49 -33.10
N SER A 118 -10.31 40.97 -31.86
CA SER A 118 -10.81 42.31 -31.54
C SER A 118 -9.75 43.40 -31.79
N ALA A 119 -10.21 44.58 -32.16
CA ALA A 119 -9.42 45.82 -32.14
C ALA A 119 -9.83 46.76 -30.99
N ARG A 120 -10.95 46.48 -30.31
CA ARG A 120 -11.49 47.29 -29.21
C ARG A 120 -10.97 46.80 -27.87
N LEU A 121 -10.35 47.70 -27.10
CA LEU A 121 -9.76 47.37 -25.79
C LEU A 121 -10.81 46.87 -24.79
N GLU A 122 -11.98 47.48 -24.74
CA GLU A 122 -13.11 47.08 -23.87
C GLU A 122 -13.45 45.60 -24.06
N VAL A 123 -13.67 45.18 -25.31
CA VAL A 123 -13.99 43.80 -25.68
C VAL A 123 -12.88 42.82 -25.27
N MET A 124 -11.61 43.24 -25.36
CA MET A 124 -10.49 42.39 -24.92
C MET A 124 -10.49 42.22 -23.40
N HIS A 125 -10.74 43.29 -22.64
CA HIS A 125 -10.82 43.25 -21.17
C HIS A 125 -11.99 42.40 -20.69
N ASP A 126 -13.15 42.53 -21.33
CA ASP A 126 -14.34 41.75 -21.03
C ASP A 126 -14.10 40.26 -21.30
N ALA A 127 -13.50 39.91 -22.45
CA ALA A 127 -13.13 38.53 -22.76
C ALA A 127 -12.14 37.93 -21.74
N ARG A 128 -11.18 38.72 -21.24
CA ARG A 128 -10.28 38.29 -20.16
C ARG A 128 -11.02 38.10 -18.84
N LYS A 129 -11.93 39.00 -18.47
CA LYS A 129 -12.74 38.90 -17.24
C LYS A 129 -13.66 37.67 -17.29
N GLU A 130 -14.31 37.43 -18.43
CA GLU A 130 -15.12 36.23 -18.70
C GLU A 130 -14.26 34.96 -18.54
N ALA A 131 -13.08 34.93 -19.16
CA ALA A 131 -12.18 33.77 -19.05
C ALA A 131 -11.80 33.49 -17.59
N TYR A 132 -11.36 34.50 -16.85
CA TYR A 132 -10.96 34.35 -15.44
C TYR A 132 -12.11 33.84 -14.57
N GLY A 133 -13.31 34.43 -14.70
CA GLY A 133 -14.47 33.98 -13.94
C GLY A 133 -14.85 32.53 -14.26
N ARG A 134 -14.74 32.11 -15.52
CA ARG A 134 -15.02 30.72 -15.93
C ARG A 134 -13.93 29.76 -15.47
N LEU A 135 -12.66 30.15 -15.48
CA LEU A 135 -11.57 29.34 -14.94
C LEU A 135 -11.76 29.11 -13.43
N SER A 136 -12.06 30.16 -12.67
CA SER A 136 -12.39 30.05 -11.24
C SER A 136 -13.61 29.17 -10.99
N SER A 137 -14.68 29.33 -11.79
CA SER A 137 -15.86 28.48 -11.66
C SER A 137 -15.57 26.99 -11.96
N ILE A 138 -14.70 26.69 -12.93
CA ILE A 138 -14.27 25.31 -13.17
C ILE A 138 -13.43 24.81 -11.99
N MET A 139 -12.51 25.62 -11.47
CA MET A 139 -11.71 25.23 -10.32
C MET A 139 -12.58 24.91 -9.10
N SER A 140 -13.59 25.72 -8.82
CA SER A 140 -14.52 25.49 -7.70
C SER A 140 -15.28 24.17 -7.82
N ARG A 141 -15.63 23.75 -9.05
CA ARG A 141 -16.23 22.41 -9.28
C ARG A 141 -15.23 21.27 -9.05
N VAL A 142 -13.95 21.53 -9.27
CA VAL A 142 -12.86 20.58 -9.06
C VAL A 142 -12.36 20.61 -7.61
N GLY A 143 -12.58 21.69 -6.87
CA GLY A 143 -12.11 21.92 -5.50
C GLY A 143 -12.47 20.78 -4.55
N ASN A 144 -13.72 20.29 -4.60
CA ASN A 144 -14.14 19.14 -3.81
C ASN A 144 -13.30 17.88 -4.09
N SER A 145 -12.86 17.68 -5.35
CA SER A 145 -12.01 16.54 -5.71
C SER A 145 -10.57 16.74 -5.24
N LEU A 146 -10.05 17.97 -5.25
CA LEU A 146 -8.72 18.28 -4.69
C LEU A 146 -8.70 18.02 -3.17
N GLU A 147 -9.74 18.46 -2.46
CA GLU A 147 -9.86 18.23 -1.02
C GLU A 147 -10.01 16.75 -0.70
N TRP A 148 -10.85 16.03 -1.44
CA TRP A 148 -11.01 14.58 -1.27
C TRP A 148 -9.68 13.84 -1.51
N LEU A 149 -8.93 14.20 -2.56
CA LEU A 149 -7.62 13.61 -2.82
C LEU A 149 -6.60 13.95 -1.73
N HIS A 150 -6.66 15.15 -1.17
CA HIS A 150 -5.82 15.55 -0.04
C HIS A 150 -6.09 14.65 1.18
N GLN A 151 -7.36 14.46 1.54
CA GLN A 151 -7.77 13.62 2.68
C GLN A 151 -7.44 12.14 2.43
N SER A 152 -7.80 11.63 1.26
CA SER A 152 -7.53 10.25 0.84
C SER A 152 -6.05 9.92 0.87
N ARG A 153 -5.19 10.86 0.45
CA ARG A 153 -3.74 10.70 0.55
C ARG A 153 -3.28 10.48 1.99
N GLN A 154 -3.84 11.18 2.98
CA GLN A 154 -3.43 11.01 4.37
C GLN A 154 -3.73 9.60 4.89
N THR A 155 -4.83 9.00 4.43
CA THR A 155 -5.21 7.62 4.71
C THR A 155 -4.29 6.64 3.98
N LEU A 156 -4.20 6.76 2.65
CA LEU A 156 -3.46 5.82 1.80
C LEU A 156 -1.96 5.76 2.15
N ARG A 157 -1.33 6.87 2.54
CA ARG A 157 0.09 6.90 2.93
C ARG A 157 0.45 6.02 4.13
N ARG A 158 -0.55 5.55 4.89
CA ARG A 158 -0.37 4.68 6.06
C ARG A 158 -0.56 3.19 5.74
N LEU A 159 -0.98 2.88 4.52
CA LEU A 159 -1.14 1.50 4.07
C LEU A 159 0.22 0.77 4.08
N PRO A 160 0.21 -0.55 4.36
CA PRO A 160 1.42 -1.34 4.29
C PRO A 160 1.94 -1.41 2.86
N GLU A 161 3.27 -1.41 2.71
CA GLU A 161 3.94 -1.64 1.44
C GLU A 161 4.34 -3.12 1.36
N ILE A 162 3.51 -3.92 0.72
CA ILE A 162 3.72 -5.37 0.54
C ILE A 162 4.23 -5.61 -0.87
N ASP A 163 5.43 -6.19 -1.00
CA ASP A 163 5.99 -6.51 -2.31
C ASP A 163 5.55 -7.92 -2.71
N GLN A 164 4.62 -8.00 -3.66
CA GLN A 164 4.08 -9.28 -4.13
C GLN A 164 5.09 -10.14 -4.87
N ALA A 165 6.25 -9.61 -5.25
CA ALA A 165 7.32 -10.41 -5.84
C ALA A 165 8.04 -11.28 -4.78
N ASN A 166 7.91 -10.92 -3.51
CA ASN A 166 8.55 -11.60 -2.40
C ASN A 166 7.57 -12.57 -1.72
N PRO A 167 8.04 -13.73 -1.23
CA PRO A 167 7.22 -14.63 -0.44
C PRO A 167 6.60 -13.91 0.77
N THR A 168 5.27 -14.00 0.88
CA THR A 168 4.54 -13.38 1.99
C THR A 168 3.98 -14.45 2.91
N ILE A 169 4.38 -14.37 4.18
CA ILE A 169 3.90 -15.22 5.25
C ILE A 169 2.83 -14.44 6.01
N VAL A 170 1.62 -14.98 6.04
CA VAL A 170 0.50 -14.43 6.80
C VAL A 170 0.53 -15.06 8.19
N VAL A 171 0.52 -14.25 9.25
CA VAL A 171 0.58 -14.74 10.63
C VAL A 171 -0.76 -14.51 11.32
N CYS A 172 -1.44 -15.61 11.66
CA CYS A 172 -2.79 -15.64 12.22
C CYS A 172 -2.82 -16.38 13.56
N GLY A 173 -3.97 -16.31 14.24
CA GLY A 173 -4.17 -16.93 15.55
C GLY A 173 -4.90 -16.00 16.52
N ALA A 174 -5.36 -16.53 17.66
CA ALA A 174 -6.13 -15.77 18.64
C ALA A 174 -5.37 -14.54 19.18
N PRO A 175 -6.03 -13.56 19.80
CA PRO A 175 -5.35 -12.41 20.40
C PRO A 175 -4.36 -12.88 21.47
N ASN A 176 -3.24 -12.19 21.64
CA ASN A 176 -2.23 -12.46 22.68
C ASN A 176 -1.52 -13.84 22.63
N VAL A 177 -1.73 -14.68 21.61
CA VAL A 177 -0.95 -15.94 21.40
C VAL A 177 0.53 -15.72 21.05
N GLY A 178 1.03 -14.49 21.11
CA GLY A 178 2.44 -14.18 20.82
C GLY A 178 2.78 -13.86 19.36
N LYS A 179 1.80 -13.62 18.46
CA LYS A 179 2.04 -13.28 17.03
C LYS A 179 3.12 -12.21 16.81
N SER A 180 3.04 -11.10 17.54
CA SER A 180 4.02 -10.01 17.36
C SER A 180 5.41 -10.39 17.89
N ALA A 181 5.50 -11.20 18.95
CA ALA A 181 6.77 -11.72 19.47
C ALA A 181 7.38 -12.73 18.48
N PHE A 182 6.55 -13.60 17.89
CA PHE A 182 6.91 -14.51 16.81
C PHE A 182 7.48 -13.76 15.60
N ILE A 183 6.78 -12.75 15.10
CA ILE A 183 7.28 -11.96 13.96
C ILE A 183 8.58 -11.25 14.32
N SER A 184 8.71 -10.75 15.56
CA SER A 184 9.92 -10.08 16.03
C SER A 184 11.12 -11.02 16.12
N SER A 185 10.94 -12.27 16.57
CA SER A 185 12.04 -13.24 16.69
C SER A 185 12.48 -13.77 15.33
N LEU A 186 11.55 -13.93 14.38
CA LEU A 186 11.90 -14.33 13.01
C LEU A 186 12.46 -13.19 12.16
N SER A 187 12.18 -11.93 12.48
CA SER A 187 12.62 -10.76 11.71
C SER A 187 14.11 -10.47 11.94
N SER A 188 14.84 -10.15 10.86
CA SER A 188 16.26 -9.74 10.94
C SER A 188 16.45 -8.26 11.30
N GLY A 189 15.38 -7.47 11.27
CA GLY A 189 15.41 -6.03 11.50
C GLY A 189 14.23 -5.50 12.31
N LYS A 190 14.14 -4.17 12.43
CA LYS A 190 13.01 -3.52 13.09
C LYS A 190 11.74 -3.74 12.29
N MET A 191 10.70 -4.21 12.96
CA MET A 191 9.37 -4.38 12.37
C MET A 191 8.81 -3.02 11.95
N GLU A 192 8.14 -3.01 10.80
CA GLU A 192 7.37 -1.86 10.36
C GLU A 192 5.97 -1.89 10.97
N VAL A 193 5.53 -0.75 11.47
CA VAL A 193 4.21 -0.58 12.05
C VAL A 193 3.37 0.22 11.06
N ASN A 194 2.45 -0.47 10.39
CA ASN A 194 1.59 0.09 9.36
C ASN A 194 0.12 0.07 9.80
N HIS A 195 -0.73 0.83 9.13
CA HIS A 195 -2.17 0.76 9.37
C HIS A 195 -2.81 -0.18 8.36
N TYR A 196 -3.54 -1.16 8.87
CA TYR A 196 -4.45 -1.91 8.04
C TYR A 196 -5.83 -1.25 8.06
N PRO A 197 -6.52 -1.17 6.92
CA PRO A 197 -7.86 -0.61 6.90
C PRO A 197 -8.80 -1.41 7.82
N PHE A 198 -9.74 -0.76 8.51
CA PHE A 198 -10.76 -1.40 9.38
C PHE A 198 -10.25 -1.99 10.69
N THR A 199 -8.94 -2.05 10.90
CA THR A 199 -8.37 -2.43 12.19
C THR A 199 -8.06 -1.18 13.00
N THR A 200 -8.51 -1.13 14.26
CA THR A 200 -7.99 -0.15 15.22
C THR A 200 -6.57 -0.48 15.66
N LYS A 201 -6.15 -1.73 15.43
CA LYS A 201 -4.83 -2.25 15.72
C LYS A 201 -3.86 -1.96 14.58
N GLN A 202 -2.60 -1.76 14.92
CA GLN A 202 -1.52 -1.58 13.96
C GLN A 202 -1.08 -2.94 13.41
N LEU A 203 -0.82 -2.98 12.12
CA LEU A 203 -0.25 -4.12 11.41
C LEU A 203 1.25 -4.12 11.63
N HIS A 204 1.77 -5.26 12.05
CA HIS A 204 3.19 -5.46 12.20
C HIS A 204 3.71 -6.22 10.98
N VAL A 205 4.67 -5.63 10.26
CA VAL A 205 5.33 -6.26 9.13
C VAL A 205 6.79 -6.52 9.50
N GLY A 206 7.15 -7.80 9.55
CA GLY A 206 8.53 -8.26 9.75
C GLY A 206 9.17 -8.67 8.44
N HIS A 207 10.50 -8.61 8.39
CA HIS A 207 11.26 -9.01 7.22
C HIS A 207 12.48 -9.84 7.62
N PHE A 208 12.77 -10.87 6.86
CA PHE A 208 14.05 -11.57 6.95
C PHE A 208 14.57 -11.90 5.55
N GLU A 209 15.88 -11.97 5.41
CA GLU A 209 16.52 -12.32 4.14
C GLU A 209 17.02 -13.76 4.20
N HIS A 210 16.75 -14.54 3.16
CA HIS A 210 17.38 -15.84 2.96
C HIS A 210 17.88 -15.96 1.53
N ARG A 211 19.18 -16.21 1.35
CA ARG A 211 19.86 -16.29 0.04
C ARG A 211 19.51 -15.12 -0.92
N ARG A 212 19.47 -13.89 -0.40
CA ARG A 212 19.13 -12.67 -1.15
C ARG A 212 17.66 -12.54 -1.58
N LEU A 213 16.81 -13.46 -1.14
CA LEU A 213 15.36 -13.35 -1.27
C LEU A 213 14.79 -12.82 0.05
N GLN A 214 14.13 -11.67 -0.03
CA GLN A 214 13.42 -11.09 1.10
C GLN A 214 12.13 -11.87 1.32
N HIS A 215 11.88 -12.28 2.56
CA HIS A 215 10.63 -12.86 3.01
C HIS A 215 9.95 -11.84 3.92
N GLN A 216 8.65 -11.67 3.74
CA GLN A 216 7.86 -10.69 4.48
C GLN A 216 6.79 -11.40 5.31
N MET A 217 6.68 -11.04 6.58
CA MET A 217 5.72 -11.59 7.52
C MET A 217 4.70 -10.50 7.87
N VAL A 218 3.42 -10.80 7.73
CA VAL A 218 2.32 -9.85 7.96
C VAL A 218 1.46 -10.36 9.10
N ASP A 219 1.43 -9.63 10.22
CA ASP A 219 0.47 -9.86 11.30
C ASP A 219 -0.94 -9.51 10.82
N THR A 220 -1.99 -10.24 11.22
CA THR A 220 -3.37 -9.94 10.79
C THR A 220 -4.31 -9.63 11.98
N PRO A 221 -3.98 -8.64 12.83
CA PRO A 221 -4.75 -8.34 14.03
C PRO A 221 -6.12 -7.76 13.67
N GLY A 222 -7.19 -8.24 14.32
CA GLY A 222 -8.57 -7.87 14.04
C GLY A 222 -9.20 -8.55 12.82
N LEU A 223 -8.38 -9.12 11.92
CA LEU A 223 -8.84 -9.76 10.68
C LEU A 223 -8.98 -11.28 10.84
N LEU A 224 -7.93 -11.95 11.31
CA LEU A 224 -7.86 -13.42 11.43
C LEU A 224 -7.53 -13.86 12.86
N ASP A 225 -8.01 -13.09 13.84
CA ASP A 225 -7.83 -13.33 15.28
C ASP A 225 -9.17 -13.42 16.05
N ARG A 226 -10.32 -13.43 15.37
CA ARG A 226 -11.66 -13.50 15.98
C ARG A 226 -12.71 -14.13 15.06
N PRO A 227 -13.82 -14.70 15.58
CA PRO A 227 -14.83 -15.39 14.78
C PRO A 227 -15.48 -14.56 13.67
N MET A 228 -15.90 -15.24 12.60
CA MET A 228 -16.47 -14.68 11.36
C MET A 228 -17.74 -13.83 11.54
N ASP A 229 -18.64 -14.21 12.44
CA ASP A 229 -19.93 -13.51 12.65
C ASP A 229 -19.78 -12.04 13.06
N ASN A 230 -18.58 -11.64 13.48
CA ASN A 230 -18.27 -10.28 13.93
C ASN A 230 -17.57 -9.43 12.86
N ARG A 231 -17.52 -9.87 11.59
CA ARG A 231 -16.75 -9.20 10.53
C ARG A 231 -17.62 -8.42 9.54
N ASN A 232 -17.17 -7.22 9.19
CA ASN A 232 -17.81 -6.38 8.18
C ASN A 232 -17.40 -6.80 6.76
N ALA A 233 -18.21 -6.45 5.75
CA ALA A 233 -17.90 -6.73 4.34
C ALA A 233 -16.51 -6.23 3.91
N ILE A 234 -16.04 -5.16 4.52
CA ILE A 234 -14.74 -4.57 4.22
C ILE A 234 -13.58 -5.38 4.81
N GLU A 235 -13.77 -6.00 5.99
CA GLU A 235 -12.79 -6.93 6.57
C GLU A 235 -12.71 -8.22 5.75
N LEU A 236 -13.83 -8.70 5.23
CA LEU A 236 -13.86 -9.85 4.31
C LEU A 236 -13.10 -9.58 3.01
N GLN A 237 -13.26 -8.39 2.43
CA GLN A 237 -12.51 -7.98 1.25
C GLN A 237 -11.00 -7.92 1.52
N ALA A 238 -10.62 -7.47 2.70
CA ALA A 238 -9.24 -7.49 3.16
C ALA A 238 -8.68 -8.91 3.30
N ILE A 239 -9.46 -9.85 3.82
CA ILE A 239 -9.06 -11.27 3.91
C ILE A 239 -8.91 -11.88 2.52
N ALA A 240 -9.86 -11.62 1.61
CA ALA A 240 -9.75 -12.04 0.22
C ALA A 240 -8.51 -11.45 -0.47
N ALA A 241 -8.12 -10.23 -0.11
CA ALA A 241 -6.88 -9.63 -0.60
C ALA A 241 -5.64 -10.39 -0.09
N ILE A 242 -5.65 -10.83 1.17
CA ILE A 242 -4.58 -11.64 1.78
C ILE A 242 -4.42 -12.97 1.04
N GLN A 243 -5.52 -13.61 0.63
CA GLN A 243 -5.49 -14.85 -0.16
C GLN A 243 -4.64 -14.72 -1.44
N HIS A 244 -4.60 -13.53 -2.05
CA HIS A 244 -3.86 -13.30 -3.29
C HIS A 244 -2.38 -12.99 -3.10
N ILE A 245 -1.92 -12.77 -1.87
CA ILE A 245 -0.51 -12.45 -1.58
C ILE A 245 0.19 -13.52 -0.73
N GLY A 246 -0.55 -14.25 0.10
CA GLY A 246 0.02 -15.23 1.01
C GLY A 246 0.61 -16.42 0.27
N SER A 247 1.91 -16.65 0.46
CA SER A 247 2.61 -17.87 0.02
C SER A 247 2.53 -18.99 1.06
N LEU A 248 2.32 -18.61 2.33
CA LEU A 248 2.16 -19.49 3.48
C LEU A 248 1.33 -18.75 4.53
N CYS A 249 0.46 -19.47 5.24
CA CYS A 249 -0.20 -18.98 6.43
C CYS A 249 0.33 -19.74 7.65
N ILE A 250 0.79 -19.02 8.66
CA ILE A 250 1.17 -19.59 9.95
C ILE A 250 0.07 -19.30 10.94
N PHE A 251 -0.55 -20.35 11.46
CA PHE A 251 -1.54 -20.26 12.53
C PHE A 251 -0.86 -20.54 13.87
N LEU A 252 -0.72 -19.50 14.69
CA LEU A 252 -0.16 -19.64 16.04
C LEU A 252 -1.22 -20.11 17.02
N MET A 253 -0.87 -21.16 17.77
CA MET A 253 -1.65 -21.68 18.88
C MET A 253 -0.93 -21.46 20.21
N ASP A 254 -1.72 -21.31 21.26
CA ASP A 254 -1.25 -21.17 22.63
C ASP A 254 -1.91 -22.26 23.48
N ILE A 255 -1.18 -23.36 23.70
CA ILE A 255 -1.71 -24.51 24.45
C ILE A 255 -1.84 -24.25 25.95
N THR A 256 -1.20 -23.19 26.48
CA THR A 256 -1.35 -22.82 27.89
C THR A 256 -2.67 -22.10 28.18
N GLU A 257 -3.38 -21.66 27.14
CA GLU A 257 -4.59 -20.82 27.22
C GLU A 257 -4.39 -19.46 27.95
N ASP A 258 -3.15 -19.08 28.30
CA ASP A 258 -2.84 -17.81 28.98
C ASP A 258 -3.20 -16.57 28.14
N CYS A 259 -3.33 -16.75 26.82
CA CYS A 259 -3.86 -15.72 25.93
C CYS A 259 -5.31 -15.30 26.23
N GLY A 260 -6.04 -16.09 27.03
CA GLY A 260 -7.44 -15.86 27.40
C GLY A 260 -8.44 -16.41 26.37
N THR A 261 -8.01 -17.32 25.51
CA THR A 261 -8.86 -18.02 24.52
C THR A 261 -8.65 -19.52 24.68
N SER A 262 -9.74 -20.27 24.84
CA SER A 262 -9.66 -21.72 25.04
C SER A 262 -9.13 -22.45 23.80
N LEU A 263 -8.58 -23.64 23.99
CA LEU A 263 -8.14 -24.48 22.88
C LEU A 263 -9.27 -24.77 21.89
N GLU A 264 -10.49 -25.00 22.36
CA GLU A 264 -11.66 -25.23 21.50
C GLU A 264 -11.95 -24.00 20.61
N GLU A 265 -11.92 -22.80 21.17
CA GLU A 265 -12.11 -21.56 20.42
C GLU A 265 -10.96 -21.32 19.41
N GLN A 266 -9.73 -21.66 19.78
CA GLN A 266 -8.58 -21.58 18.87
C GLN A 266 -8.72 -22.55 17.69
N HIS A 267 -9.20 -23.77 17.92
CA HIS A 267 -9.48 -24.75 16.87
C HIS A 267 -10.61 -24.30 15.94
N ASN A 268 -11.69 -23.76 16.49
CA ASN A 268 -12.79 -23.20 15.69
C ASN A 268 -12.29 -22.05 14.81
N LEU A 269 -11.45 -21.16 15.35
CA LEU A 269 -10.82 -20.09 14.58
C LEU A 269 -9.90 -20.64 13.48
N LEU A 270 -9.14 -21.70 13.75
CA LEU A 270 -8.29 -22.36 12.75
C LEU A 270 -9.13 -22.90 11.59
N ASP A 271 -10.25 -23.54 11.87
CA ASP A 271 -11.12 -24.09 10.82
C ASP A 271 -11.77 -22.97 9.98
N GLU A 272 -12.19 -21.87 10.60
CA GLU A 272 -12.61 -20.67 9.86
C GLU A 272 -11.49 -20.11 8.95
N VAL A 273 -10.24 -20.06 9.45
CA VAL A 273 -9.10 -19.58 8.66
C VAL A 273 -8.84 -20.49 7.45
N LYS A 274 -8.95 -21.81 7.61
CA LYS A 274 -8.85 -22.78 6.49
C LYS A 274 -9.93 -22.55 5.43
N GLU A 275 -11.16 -22.24 5.85
CA GLU A 275 -12.25 -21.94 4.91
C GLU A 275 -12.02 -20.63 4.15
N LEU A 276 -11.41 -19.63 4.80
CA LEU A 276 -11.14 -18.32 4.22
C LEU A 276 -9.94 -18.31 3.28
N LEU A 277 -8.95 -19.16 3.52
CA LEU A 277 -7.70 -19.23 2.78
C LEU A 277 -7.51 -20.61 2.13
N PRO A 278 -8.45 -21.09 1.30
CA PRO A 278 -8.46 -22.47 0.81
C PRO A 278 -7.27 -22.83 -0.10
N ASP A 279 -6.65 -21.82 -0.72
CA ASP A 279 -5.54 -21.99 -1.66
C ASP A 279 -4.17 -21.74 -1.01
N ILE A 280 -4.12 -21.40 0.28
CA ILE A 280 -2.87 -21.13 0.99
C ILE A 280 -2.55 -22.32 1.91
N ASP A 281 -1.32 -22.82 1.83
CA ASP A 281 -0.83 -23.80 2.80
C ASP A 281 -0.82 -23.22 4.21
N ILE A 282 -1.40 -23.94 5.16
CA ILE A 282 -1.49 -23.51 6.56
C ILE A 282 -0.58 -24.40 7.40
N MET A 283 0.41 -23.76 8.02
CA MET A 283 1.31 -24.37 9.00
C MET A 283 0.85 -23.98 10.40
N ILE A 284 0.53 -24.98 11.22
CA ILE A 284 0.19 -24.79 12.63
C ILE A 284 1.49 -24.74 13.43
N VAL A 285 1.64 -23.72 14.28
CA VAL A 285 2.80 -23.57 15.16
C VAL A 285 2.32 -23.29 16.57
N VAL A 286 2.75 -24.11 17.53
CA VAL A 286 2.51 -23.88 18.94
C VAL A 286 3.54 -22.89 19.48
N SER A 287 3.05 -21.88 20.19
CA SER A 287 3.87 -20.85 20.80
C SER A 287 4.18 -21.18 22.27
N LYS A 288 5.10 -20.41 22.87
CA LYS A 288 5.45 -20.48 24.29
C LYS A 288 5.94 -21.87 24.74
N ALA A 289 6.77 -22.51 23.92
CA ALA A 289 7.36 -23.81 24.26
C ALA A 289 8.13 -23.81 25.59
N ASP A 290 8.60 -22.64 26.05
CA ASP A 290 9.25 -22.42 27.35
C ASP A 290 8.36 -22.71 28.56
N LEU A 291 7.03 -22.68 28.38
CA LEU A 291 6.05 -22.95 29.43
C LEU A 291 5.54 -24.40 29.42
N MET A 292 5.99 -25.23 28.47
CA MET A 292 5.53 -26.61 28.33
C MET A 292 6.19 -27.52 29.38
N GLU A 293 5.37 -28.38 29.99
CA GLU A 293 5.83 -29.44 30.90
C GLU A 293 5.23 -30.79 30.49
N PRO A 294 6.06 -31.76 30.05
CA PRO A 294 7.52 -31.67 29.91
C PRO A 294 7.95 -30.83 28.69
N ARG A 295 9.23 -30.44 28.67
CA ARG A 295 9.82 -29.74 27.52
C ARG A 295 9.90 -30.67 26.30
N PRO A 296 9.82 -30.13 25.07
CA PRO A 296 10.10 -30.86 23.83
C PRO A 296 11.32 -31.77 23.89
N GLU A 297 11.20 -33.02 23.44
CA GLU A 297 12.29 -34.01 23.53
C GLU A 297 13.55 -33.56 22.77
N ASN A 298 13.38 -32.92 21.61
CA ASN A 298 14.47 -32.46 20.76
C ASN A 298 14.98 -31.04 21.10
N TRP A 299 14.62 -30.49 22.26
CA TRP A 299 15.00 -29.13 22.68
C TRP A 299 16.50 -28.86 22.61
N ASP A 300 17.30 -29.72 23.26
CA ASP A 300 18.76 -29.54 23.36
C ASP A 300 19.45 -29.75 22.01
N GLU A 301 18.97 -30.71 21.22
CA GLU A 301 19.47 -30.99 19.86
C GLU A 301 19.24 -29.79 18.94
N VAL A 302 18.00 -29.28 18.87
CA VAL A 302 17.65 -28.12 18.05
C VAL A 302 18.45 -26.90 18.49
N THR A 303 18.51 -26.63 19.79
CA THR A 303 19.29 -25.50 20.33
C THR A 303 20.76 -25.55 19.91
N HIS A 304 21.36 -26.74 19.91
CA HIS A 304 22.75 -26.92 19.49
C HIS A 304 22.92 -26.65 17.99
N LEU A 305 22.09 -27.26 17.16
CA LEU A 305 22.15 -27.12 15.69
C LEU A 305 21.89 -25.69 15.23
N GLU A 306 20.95 -24.98 15.87
CA GLU A 306 20.68 -23.57 15.58
C GLU A 306 21.89 -22.67 15.89
N LYS A 307 22.65 -22.98 16.95
CA LYS A 307 23.87 -22.23 17.32
C LYS A 307 25.06 -22.53 16.42
N GLU A 308 25.14 -23.74 15.87
CA GLU A 308 26.22 -24.11 14.95
C GLU A 308 26.04 -23.51 13.55
N TRP A 309 24.81 -23.15 13.17
CA TRP A 309 24.54 -22.57 11.87
C TRP A 309 25.08 -21.14 11.77
N ASP A 310 25.91 -20.91 10.75
CA ASP A 310 26.58 -19.64 10.48
C ASP A 310 25.74 -18.65 9.65
N GLY A 311 24.52 -19.03 9.29
CA GLY A 311 23.62 -18.25 8.43
C GLY A 311 23.78 -18.55 6.94
N GLU A 312 24.67 -19.45 6.54
CA GLU A 312 24.87 -19.84 5.13
C GLU A 312 24.29 -21.22 4.81
N GLY A 313 23.82 -21.40 3.57
CA GLY A 313 23.25 -22.68 3.13
C GLY A 313 21.81 -22.91 3.59
N GLU A 314 21.36 -24.17 3.47
CA GLU A 314 20.04 -24.66 3.91
C GLU A 314 20.25 -26.01 4.61
N PRO A 315 20.82 -26.01 5.83
CA PRO A 315 21.00 -27.24 6.57
C PRO A 315 19.64 -27.83 6.95
N MET A 316 19.58 -29.15 7.05
CA MET A 316 18.43 -29.86 7.59
C MET A 316 18.50 -29.79 9.12
N ILE A 317 18.01 -28.68 9.69
CA ILE A 317 17.78 -28.57 11.13
C ILE A 317 16.35 -29.05 11.40
N PRO A 318 16.14 -30.07 12.26
CA PRO A 318 14.79 -30.53 12.58
C PRO A 318 14.02 -29.40 13.28
N VAL A 319 12.74 -29.28 12.94
CA VAL A 319 11.83 -28.39 13.68
C VAL A 319 11.67 -28.89 15.12
N LEU A 320 11.49 -27.98 16.06
CA LEU A 320 11.16 -28.32 17.43
C LEU A 320 9.73 -28.87 17.47
N LEU A 321 9.54 -30.02 18.14
CA LEU A 321 8.26 -30.73 18.19
C LEU A 321 7.82 -30.90 19.64
N ASP A 322 6.55 -30.61 19.94
CA ASP A 322 5.96 -30.96 21.23
C ASP A 322 5.66 -32.47 21.35
N GLU A 323 5.12 -32.90 22.50
CA GLU A 323 4.79 -34.31 22.75
C GLU A 323 3.76 -34.89 21.77
N GLU A 324 2.90 -34.04 21.19
CA GLU A 324 1.88 -34.44 20.22
C GLU A 324 2.43 -34.44 18.78
N GLY A 325 3.69 -34.06 18.59
CA GLY A 325 4.35 -33.96 17.29
C GLY A 325 3.98 -32.70 16.53
N CYS A 326 3.42 -31.67 17.20
CA CYS A 326 3.16 -30.38 16.59
C CYS A 326 4.43 -29.52 16.58
N VAL A 327 4.61 -28.74 15.52
CA VAL A 327 5.72 -27.79 15.44
C VAL A 327 5.53 -26.72 16.50
N THR A 328 6.56 -26.47 17.29
CA THR A 328 6.50 -25.53 18.42
C THR A 328 7.72 -24.62 18.44
N ILE A 329 7.63 -23.46 19.10
CA ILE A 329 8.77 -22.55 19.32
C ILE A 329 8.71 -21.84 20.67
N SER A 330 9.88 -21.43 21.18
CA SER A 330 9.96 -20.37 22.20
C SER A 330 10.59 -19.12 21.61
N SER A 331 9.77 -18.08 21.40
CA SER A 331 10.28 -16.76 21.00
C SER A 331 11.01 -16.03 22.14
N ILE A 332 10.79 -16.43 23.40
CA ILE A 332 11.41 -15.80 24.58
C ILE A 332 12.80 -16.38 24.82
N GLU A 333 12.93 -17.71 24.78
CA GLU A 333 14.22 -18.39 24.95
C GLU A 333 15.02 -18.51 23.63
N ASP A 334 14.44 -18.06 22.51
CA ASP A 334 15.04 -18.12 21.16
C ASP A 334 15.41 -19.55 20.72
N VAL A 335 14.46 -20.48 20.90
CA VAL A 335 14.62 -21.90 20.56
C VAL A 335 13.60 -22.33 19.52
N GLY A 336 14.08 -23.01 18.46
CA GLY A 336 13.27 -23.47 17.33
C GLY A 336 12.95 -22.38 16.31
N VAL A 337 13.38 -21.13 16.55
CA VAL A 337 13.11 -19.97 15.70
C VAL A 337 13.82 -20.09 14.36
N THR A 338 15.08 -20.53 14.36
CA THR A 338 15.90 -20.68 13.16
C THR A 338 15.50 -21.91 12.36
N ALA A 339 15.25 -23.02 13.05
CA ALA A 339 14.72 -24.23 12.44
C ALA A 339 13.38 -23.95 11.74
N LEU A 340 12.47 -23.24 12.42
CA LEU A 340 11.20 -22.83 11.83
C LEU A 340 11.38 -21.87 10.65
N ARG A 341 12.30 -20.90 10.74
CA ARG A 341 12.60 -19.99 9.62
C ARG A 341 13.03 -20.75 8.38
N LEU A 342 13.90 -21.76 8.51
CA LEU A 342 14.33 -22.61 7.40
C LEU A 342 13.18 -23.46 6.84
N GLU A 343 12.32 -24.00 7.70
CA GLU A 343 11.13 -24.74 7.27
C GLU A 343 10.12 -23.85 6.53
N ILE A 344 9.90 -22.63 7.00
CA ILE A 344 9.08 -21.62 6.30
C ILE A 344 9.63 -21.36 4.91
N VAL A 345 10.95 -21.14 4.78
CA VAL A 345 11.59 -20.94 3.48
C VAL A 345 11.34 -22.14 2.55
N ARG A 346 11.47 -23.37 3.07
CA ARG A 346 11.25 -24.60 2.30
C ARG A 346 9.80 -24.69 1.80
N ARG A 347 8.84 -24.51 2.71
CA ARG A 347 7.40 -24.49 2.42
C ARG A 347 7.03 -23.42 1.40
N CYS A 348 7.54 -22.20 1.59
CA CYS A 348 7.31 -21.12 0.63
C CYS A 348 7.86 -21.47 -0.77
N LYS A 349 9.06 -22.05 -0.87
CA LYS A 349 9.60 -22.50 -2.16
C LYS A 349 8.76 -23.60 -2.82
N GLU A 350 8.24 -24.55 -2.05
CA GLU A 350 7.36 -25.61 -2.54
C GLU A 350 6.02 -25.03 -3.06
N ASN A 351 5.52 -23.98 -2.43
CA ASN A 351 4.28 -23.30 -2.83
C ASN A 351 4.45 -22.30 -3.98
N MET A 352 5.68 -21.91 -4.32
CA MET A 352 5.94 -20.97 -5.41
C MET A 352 5.83 -21.67 -6.78
N SER A 353 5.01 -21.10 -7.66
CA SER A 353 4.85 -21.59 -9.05
C SER A 353 6.10 -21.38 -9.92
N THR A 354 6.97 -20.44 -9.55
CA THR A 354 8.25 -20.14 -10.22
C THR A 354 9.30 -19.80 -9.18
N ASP A 355 10.45 -20.47 -9.20
CA ASP A 355 11.59 -20.14 -8.35
C ASP A 355 12.26 -18.84 -8.87
N PRO A 356 12.24 -17.74 -8.09
CA PRO A 356 12.83 -16.46 -8.51
C PRO A 356 14.35 -16.50 -8.62
N LEU A 357 15.00 -17.54 -8.08
CA LEU A 357 16.44 -17.78 -8.20
C LEU A 357 16.80 -18.63 -9.42
N LEU A 358 15.81 -19.21 -10.12
CA LEU A 358 16.05 -19.88 -11.40
C LEU A 358 16.37 -18.83 -12.47
N LEU A 359 17.51 -19.03 -13.12
CA LEU A 359 17.89 -18.23 -14.27
C LEU A 359 16.96 -18.57 -15.45
N PRO A 360 16.55 -17.57 -16.28
CA PRO A 360 15.84 -17.83 -17.52
C PRO A 360 16.63 -18.78 -18.43
N GLU A 361 15.94 -19.55 -19.27
CA GLU A 361 16.61 -20.44 -20.23
C GLU A 361 17.68 -19.69 -21.04
N GLY A 362 18.89 -20.25 -21.09
CA GLY A 362 20.06 -19.69 -21.78
C GLY A 362 20.93 -18.74 -20.94
N TRP A 363 20.56 -18.43 -19.69
CA TRP A 363 21.42 -17.70 -18.76
C TRP A 363 22.25 -18.68 -17.94
N HIS A 364 23.58 -18.52 -17.97
CA HIS A 364 24.51 -19.28 -17.13
C HIS A 364 25.16 -18.34 -16.11
N ARG A 365 25.36 -18.83 -14.87
CA ARG A 365 26.30 -18.17 -13.95
C ARG A 365 27.70 -18.32 -14.56
N ARG A 366 28.43 -17.22 -14.72
CA ARG A 366 29.87 -17.32 -14.99
C ARG A 366 30.51 -17.80 -13.69
N ASP A 367 31.22 -18.92 -13.77
CA ASP A 367 32.01 -19.48 -12.67
C ASP A 367 33.04 -18.47 -12.14
#